data_AF-A0A1B3N8P7-F1
#
_entry.id   AF-A0A1B3N8P7-F1
#
_cell.length_a   1.000
_cell.length_b   1.000
_cell.length_c   1.000
_cell.angle_alpha   90.00
_cell.angle_beta   90.00
_cell.angle_gamma   90.00
#
_symmetry.space_group_name_H-M   'P 1'
#
loop_
_entity.id
_entity.type
_entity.pdbx_description
1 polymer ?
#
loop_
_entity_poly.entity_id
_entity_poly.type
_entity_poly.pdbx_seq_one_letter_code
_entity_poly.pdbx_strand_id
1 'polypeptide(L)'
;MRRVAIGLALFLTSVLGAWVVLGWPAQAQMLSFRSADHDIVPGKRTRVQADLARTIESWHGTRACNAQGRARLALKPAVARWLGGQTVAQPRKRLAQWGYHSGDIWVEQRVVDGKPSCTAGFRKLIAFADFR
;
A
#
# COMPACT_ATOMS: atom_id res chain seq x y z
N MET A 1 39.87 -45.64 -15.85
CA MET A 1 39.73 -44.55 -14.85
C MET A 1 39.25 -43.21 -15.45
N ARG A 2 38.43 -43.19 -16.52
CA ARG A 2 37.94 -41.96 -17.18
C ARG A 2 36.44 -41.69 -17.01
N ARG A 3 35.67 -42.68 -16.52
CA ARG A 3 34.20 -42.62 -16.43
C ARG A 3 33.67 -42.10 -15.09
N VAL A 4 34.50 -42.08 -14.04
CA VAL A 4 34.11 -41.59 -12.71
C VAL A 4 34.14 -40.06 -12.62
N ALA A 5 35.04 -39.41 -13.38
CA ALA A 5 35.18 -37.95 -13.39
C ALA A 5 34.00 -37.21 -14.03
N ILE A 6 33.30 -37.84 -14.99
CA ILE A 6 32.18 -37.21 -15.70
C ILE A 6 30.90 -37.20 -14.84
N GLY A 7 30.68 -38.24 -14.01
CA GLY A 7 29.55 -38.28 -13.09
C GLY A 7 29.63 -37.23 -11.97
N LEU A 8 30.83 -36.94 -11.48
CA LEU A 8 31.04 -35.93 -10.43
C LEU A 8 30.88 -34.50 -10.96
N ALA A 9 31.23 -34.25 -12.23
CA ALA A 9 31.07 -32.94 -12.86
C ALA A 9 29.59 -32.59 -13.11
N LEU A 10 28.73 -33.57 -13.37
CA LEU A 10 27.29 -33.37 -13.59
C LEU A 10 26.51 -33.15 -12.28
N PHE A 11 27.02 -33.66 -11.15
CA PHE A 11 26.42 -33.37 -9.84
C PHE A 11 26.78 -31.97 -9.32
N LEU A 12 27.97 -31.45 -9.65
CA LEU A 12 28.40 -30.13 -9.19
C LEU A 12 27.73 -28.95 -9.91
N THR A 13 27.22 -29.13 -11.13
CA THR A 13 26.52 -28.05 -11.86
C THR A 13 25.07 -27.88 -11.42
N SER A 14 24.48 -28.85 -10.73
CA SER A 14 23.09 -28.79 -10.27
C SER A 14 22.88 -27.92 -9.02
N VAL A 15 23.95 -27.57 -8.30
CA VAL A 15 23.86 -26.73 -7.07
C VAL A 15 23.86 -25.23 -7.39
N LEU A 16 24.19 -24.84 -8.63
CA LEU A 16 24.26 -23.43 -9.05
C LEU A 16 22.93 -22.84 -9.55
N GLY A 17 21.85 -23.62 -9.62
CA GLY A 17 20.54 -23.16 -10.11
C GLY A 17 19.62 -22.56 -9.03
N ALA A 18 19.94 -22.71 -7.76
CA ALA A 18 19.13 -22.20 -6.65
C ALA A 18 19.54 -20.77 -6.24
N TRP A 19 19.84 -19.91 -7.21
CA TRP A 19 19.89 -18.46 -6.95
C TRP A 19 18.47 -17.93 -6.88
N VAL A 20 17.86 -18.17 -5.71
CA VAL A 20 17.33 -17.10 -4.89
C VAL A 20 16.54 -16.06 -5.73
N VAL A 21 15.26 -16.34 -5.96
CA VAL A 21 14.26 -15.30 -6.20
C VAL A 21 14.14 -14.53 -4.88
N LEU A 22 15.13 -13.68 -4.59
CA LEU A 22 15.04 -12.62 -3.59
C LEU A 22 13.92 -11.71 -4.09
N GLY A 23 12.72 -11.96 -3.58
CA GLY A 23 11.61 -11.02 -3.71
C GLY A 23 12.15 -9.64 -3.36
N TRP A 24 12.11 -8.74 -4.34
CA TRP A 24 12.58 -7.39 -4.17
C TRP A 24 12.02 -6.82 -2.87
N PRO A 25 12.84 -6.11 -2.06
CA PRO A 25 12.35 -5.52 -0.84
C PRO A 25 11.13 -4.68 -1.20
N ALA A 26 9.99 -4.98 -0.56
CA ALA A 26 8.78 -4.22 -0.73
C ALA A 26 9.12 -2.76 -0.44
N GLN A 27 9.27 -1.96 -1.51
CA GLN A 27 9.55 -0.55 -1.37
C GLN A 27 8.36 0.04 -0.63
N ALA A 28 8.60 0.42 0.62
CA ALA A 28 7.70 1.19 1.46
C ALA A 28 7.49 2.57 0.80
N GLN A 29 6.60 2.64 -0.18
CA GLN A 29 6.21 3.90 -0.77
C GLN A 29 5.22 4.57 0.16
N MET A 30 5.68 5.61 0.85
CA MET A 30 4.82 6.47 1.65
C MET A 30 3.88 7.25 0.72
N LEU A 31 2.59 6.96 0.80
CA LEU A 31 1.54 7.67 0.10
C LEU A 31 0.95 8.71 1.05
N SER A 32 1.17 9.99 0.77
CA SER A 32 0.57 11.08 1.53
C SER A 32 -0.19 12.04 0.63
N PHE A 33 -1.22 12.66 1.20
CA PHE A 33 -2.00 13.70 0.56
C PHE A 33 -2.53 14.63 1.64
N ARG A 34 -2.63 15.91 1.30
CA ARG A 34 -3.28 16.92 2.12
C ARG A 34 -3.99 17.89 1.18
N SER A 35 -5.26 18.14 1.44
CA SER A 35 -6.02 19.13 0.70
C SER A 35 -5.48 20.53 0.99
N ALA A 36 -5.73 21.48 0.08
CA ALA A 36 -5.63 22.88 0.43
C ALA A 36 -6.49 23.19 1.67
N ASP A 37 -6.11 24.24 2.40
CA ASP A 37 -6.99 24.78 3.42
C ASP A 37 -8.15 25.47 2.70
N HIS A 38 -9.37 25.07 3.01
CA HIS A 38 -10.56 25.61 2.36
C HIS A 38 -10.99 26.93 3.01
N ASP A 39 -10.52 27.21 4.24
CA ASP A 39 -10.86 28.43 4.98
C ASP A 39 -9.60 29.11 5.55
N ILE A 40 -9.39 30.38 5.21
CA ILE A 40 -8.34 31.24 5.81
C ILE A 40 -8.84 31.88 7.13
N VAL A 41 -9.92 31.35 7.71
CA VAL A 41 -10.56 31.95 8.88
C VAL A 41 -9.81 31.56 10.17
N PRO A 42 -9.40 32.52 11.03
CA PRO A 42 -8.74 32.23 12.30
C PRO A 42 -9.69 31.51 13.28
N GLY A 43 -9.19 30.49 13.98
CA GLY A 43 -9.96 29.70 14.94
C GLY A 43 -9.25 28.40 15.37
N LYS A 44 -9.70 27.79 16.47
CA LYS A 44 -9.12 26.54 16.99
C LYS A 44 -9.58 25.35 16.15
N ARG A 45 -8.63 24.64 15.53
CA ARG A 45 -8.93 23.41 14.78
C ARG A 45 -9.19 22.23 15.71
N THR A 46 -10.23 21.47 15.40
CA THR A 46 -10.46 20.13 15.96
C THR A 46 -10.03 19.10 14.93
N ARG A 47 -8.95 18.37 15.20
CA ARG A 47 -8.50 17.28 14.34
C ARG A 47 -9.15 15.96 14.75
N VAL A 48 -9.73 15.26 13.79
CA VAL A 48 -10.12 13.85 13.92
C VAL A 48 -9.23 12.99 13.04
N GLN A 49 -8.91 11.77 13.49
CA GLN A 49 -8.03 10.85 12.77
C GLN A 49 -8.53 9.42 12.91
N ALA A 50 -8.24 8.59 11.91
CA ALA A 50 -8.48 7.16 11.96
C ALA A 50 -7.45 6.40 11.12
N ASP A 51 -7.11 5.18 11.55
CA ASP A 51 -6.41 4.23 10.69
C ASP A 51 -7.43 3.49 9.82
N LEU A 52 -7.38 3.76 8.51
CA LEU A 52 -8.29 3.19 7.52
C LEU A 52 -7.73 1.93 6.86
N ALA A 53 -6.52 1.47 7.19
CA ALA A 53 -5.88 0.34 6.50
C ALA A 53 -6.77 -0.91 6.46
N ARG A 54 -7.46 -1.23 7.57
CA ARG A 54 -8.35 -2.39 7.67
C ARG A 54 -9.68 -2.25 6.92
N THR A 55 -10.01 -1.05 6.45
CA THR A 55 -11.25 -0.78 5.70
C THR A 55 -11.03 -0.74 4.19
N ILE A 56 -9.77 -0.77 3.75
CA ILE A 56 -9.40 -0.72 2.35
C ILE A 56 -9.10 -2.13 1.88
N GLU A 57 -9.80 -2.56 0.84
CA GLU A 57 -9.58 -3.86 0.22
C GLU A 57 -8.18 -3.94 -0.40
N SER A 58 -7.60 -5.14 -0.33
CA SER A 58 -6.38 -5.45 -1.08
C SER A 58 -6.65 -5.39 -2.58
N TRP A 59 -5.62 -5.10 -3.37
CA TRP A 59 -5.71 -5.06 -4.82
C TRP A 59 -4.74 -6.05 -5.45
N HIS A 60 -5.08 -6.51 -6.66
CA HIS A 60 -4.35 -7.55 -7.38
C HIS A 60 -3.79 -7.05 -8.72
N GLY A 61 -2.81 -7.79 -9.27
CA GLY A 61 -2.16 -7.46 -10.53
C GLY A 61 -1.29 -8.60 -11.07
N THR A 62 -0.74 -8.42 -12.28
CA THR A 62 0.00 -9.48 -12.99
C THR A 62 1.51 -9.23 -13.12
N ARG A 63 2.01 -8.02 -12.85
CA ARG A 63 3.46 -7.73 -12.92
C ARG A 63 3.95 -6.93 -11.72
N ALA A 64 3.21 -5.91 -11.33
CA ALA A 64 3.54 -5.08 -10.17
C ALA A 64 2.28 -4.46 -9.56
N CYS A 65 2.13 -4.60 -8.25
CA CYS A 65 1.03 -4.04 -7.47
C CYS A 65 1.45 -2.78 -6.70
N ASN A 66 2.75 -2.45 -6.67
CA ASN A 66 3.31 -1.29 -5.99
C ASN A 66 3.05 0.05 -6.72
N ALA A 67 2.20 0.10 -7.73
CA ALA A 67 1.91 1.33 -8.45
C ALA A 67 1.06 2.28 -7.57
N GLN A 68 1.57 3.48 -7.28
CA GLN A 68 0.85 4.51 -6.50
C GLN A 68 -0.58 4.75 -7.01
N GLY A 69 -0.80 4.68 -8.32
CA GLY A 69 -2.13 4.82 -8.93
C GLY A 69 -3.12 3.76 -8.42
N ARG A 70 -2.71 2.50 -8.29
CA ARG A 70 -3.58 1.42 -7.78
C ARG A 70 -3.90 1.60 -6.31
N ALA A 71 -2.89 1.97 -5.51
CA ALA A 71 -3.10 2.30 -4.09
C ALA A 71 -4.08 3.47 -3.91
N ARG A 72 -3.96 4.52 -4.74
CA ARG A 72 -4.90 5.66 -4.76
C ARG A 72 -6.32 5.26 -5.17
N LEU A 73 -6.48 4.36 -6.13
CA LEU A 73 -7.79 3.87 -6.52
C LEU A 73 -8.46 3.08 -5.39
N ALA A 74 -7.71 2.20 -4.73
CA ALA A 74 -8.21 1.41 -3.61
C ALA A 74 -8.60 2.28 -2.39
N LEU A 75 -7.85 3.36 -2.10
CA LEU A 75 -8.14 4.19 -0.91
C LEU A 75 -9.34 5.12 -1.08
N LYS A 76 -9.63 5.58 -2.31
CA LYS A 76 -10.62 6.64 -2.59
C LYS A 76 -11.99 6.39 -1.95
N PRO A 77 -12.64 5.20 -2.10
CA PRO A 77 -13.95 4.97 -1.51
C PRO A 77 -13.93 4.96 0.02
N ALA A 78 -12.89 4.39 0.64
CA ALA A 78 -12.77 4.33 2.10
C ALA A 78 -12.60 5.74 2.71
N VAL A 79 -11.75 6.58 2.11
CA VAL A 79 -11.56 7.96 2.56
C VAL A 79 -12.84 8.78 2.36
N ALA A 80 -13.51 8.66 1.21
CA ALA A 80 -14.75 9.39 0.95
C ALA A 80 -15.84 9.05 1.98
N ARG A 81 -16.04 7.75 2.25
CA ARG A 81 -17.01 7.27 3.25
C ARG A 81 -16.67 7.77 4.65
N TRP A 82 -15.40 7.64 5.05
CA TRP A 82 -14.94 8.09 6.37
C TRP A 82 -15.12 9.61 6.53
N LEU A 83 -14.66 10.40 5.56
CA LEU A 83 -14.75 11.86 5.59
C LEU A 83 -16.21 12.32 5.65
N GLY A 84 -17.09 11.74 4.83
CA GLY A 84 -18.53 12.02 4.88
C GLY A 84 -19.14 11.75 6.26
N GLY A 85 -18.76 10.63 6.90
CA GLY A 85 -19.17 10.32 8.27
C GLY A 85 -18.67 11.35 9.29
N GLN A 86 -17.43 11.82 9.17
CA GLN A 86 -16.90 12.87 10.04
C GLN A 86 -17.62 14.21 9.86
N THR A 87 -17.97 14.57 8.62
CA THR A 87 -18.74 15.79 8.33
C THR A 87 -20.13 15.73 8.96
N VAL A 88 -20.83 14.61 8.86
CA VAL A 88 -22.14 14.42 9.50
C VAL A 88 -22.04 14.45 11.03
N ALA A 89 -20.98 13.87 11.59
CA ALA A 89 -20.74 13.86 13.04
C ALA A 89 -20.40 15.24 13.63
N GLN A 90 -20.04 16.23 12.79
CA GLN A 90 -19.68 17.58 13.23
C GLN A 90 -20.60 18.65 12.61
N PRO A 91 -21.92 18.63 12.89
CA PRO A 91 -22.93 19.42 12.17
C PRO A 91 -22.79 20.94 12.35
N ARG A 92 -22.02 21.40 13.36
CA ARG A 92 -21.79 22.83 13.64
C ARG A 92 -20.39 23.31 13.26
N LYS A 93 -19.56 22.46 12.66
CA LYS A 93 -18.21 22.81 12.24
C LYS A 93 -18.06 22.64 10.74
N ARG A 94 -17.21 23.46 10.14
CA ARG A 94 -16.85 23.39 8.73
C ARG A 94 -15.58 22.57 8.56
N LEU A 95 -15.55 21.75 7.52
CA LEU A 95 -14.34 21.05 7.14
C LEU A 95 -13.35 22.05 6.58
N ALA A 96 -12.20 22.19 7.21
CA ALA A 96 -11.18 23.13 6.76
C ALA A 96 -10.10 22.43 5.92
N GLN A 97 -9.65 21.27 6.37
CA GLN A 97 -8.63 20.50 5.67
C GLN A 97 -8.83 19.01 5.93
N TRP A 98 -8.45 18.18 4.98
CA TRP A 98 -8.33 16.76 5.19
C TRP A 98 -7.09 16.22 4.49
N GLY A 99 -6.72 14.99 4.82
CA GLY A 99 -5.63 14.32 4.16
C GLY A 99 -5.43 12.92 4.69
N TYR A 100 -4.35 12.31 4.24
CA TYR A 100 -3.91 11.02 4.74
C TYR A 100 -2.40 10.87 4.63
N HIS A 101 -1.84 9.95 5.39
CA HIS A 101 -0.50 9.44 5.19
C HIS A 101 -0.49 7.92 5.45
N SER A 102 0.06 7.15 4.51
CA SER A 102 0.28 5.73 4.71
C SER A 102 1.54 5.50 5.53
N GLY A 103 1.49 4.56 6.48
CA GLY A 103 2.70 4.07 7.13
C GLY A 103 3.51 3.24 6.16
N ASP A 104 2.88 2.24 5.53
CA ASP A 104 3.50 1.34 4.55
C ASP A 104 2.45 0.66 3.66
N ILE A 105 2.83 0.32 2.42
CA ILE A 105 2.09 -0.58 1.53
C ILE A 105 2.82 -1.93 1.54
N TRP A 106 2.11 -3.02 1.85
CA TRP A 106 2.65 -4.36 1.70
C TRP A 106 2.36 -4.88 0.30
N VAL A 107 3.29 -5.66 -0.25
CA VAL A 107 3.16 -6.29 -1.56
C VAL A 107 3.60 -7.73 -1.42
N GLU A 108 2.81 -8.61 -2.00
CA GLU A 108 3.10 -10.03 -2.12
C GLU A 108 3.09 -10.40 -3.59
N GLN A 109 4.17 -11.03 -4.06
CA GLN A 109 4.30 -11.54 -5.41
C GLN A 109 4.18 -13.06 -5.39
N ARG A 110 3.43 -13.61 -6.33
CA ARG A 110 3.18 -15.05 -6.47
C ARG A 110 3.17 -15.44 -7.94
N VAL A 111 3.36 -16.72 -8.23
CA VAL A 111 3.10 -17.30 -9.56
C VAL A 111 1.86 -18.17 -9.43
N VAL A 112 0.83 -17.91 -10.24
CA VAL A 112 -0.42 -18.65 -10.27
C VAL A 112 -0.61 -19.18 -11.70
N ASP A 113 -0.71 -20.50 -11.87
CA ASP A 113 -0.82 -21.16 -13.18
C ASP A 113 0.29 -20.75 -14.18
N GLY A 114 1.53 -20.66 -13.70
CA GLY A 114 2.68 -20.24 -14.50
C GLY A 114 2.69 -18.76 -14.88
N LYS A 115 1.72 -17.96 -14.42
CA LYS A 115 1.64 -16.52 -14.69
C LYS A 115 2.04 -15.71 -13.45
N PRO A 116 2.82 -14.63 -13.61
CA PRO A 116 3.10 -13.73 -12.51
C PRO A 116 1.81 -13.08 -12.01
N SER A 117 1.68 -13.00 -10.69
CA SER A 117 0.56 -12.42 -9.96
C SER A 117 1.08 -11.65 -8.75
N CYS A 118 0.36 -10.63 -8.33
CA CYS A 118 0.66 -9.89 -7.12
C CYS A 118 -0.61 -9.49 -6.39
N THR A 119 -0.48 -9.34 -5.08
CA THR A 119 -1.48 -8.75 -4.19
C THR A 119 -0.81 -7.67 -3.36
N ALA A 120 -1.50 -6.58 -3.08
CA ALA A 120 -0.99 -5.53 -2.21
C ALA A 120 -2.11 -4.91 -1.38
N GLY A 121 -1.72 -4.26 -0.29
CA GLY A 121 -2.65 -3.62 0.63
C GLY A 121 -1.95 -2.58 1.51
N PHE A 122 -2.73 -1.81 2.25
CA PHE A 122 -2.18 -0.89 3.25
C PHE A 122 -1.89 -1.64 4.55
N ARG A 123 -0.70 -1.45 5.14
CA ARG A 123 -0.44 -1.86 6.53
C ARG A 123 -1.01 -0.85 7.53
N LYS A 124 -0.93 0.43 7.15
CA LYS A 124 -1.37 1.57 7.96
C LYS A 124 -1.72 2.73 7.04
N LEU A 125 -2.86 3.37 7.26
CA LEU A 125 -3.26 4.57 6.54
C LEU A 125 -3.99 5.50 7.50
N ILE A 126 -3.27 6.50 8.01
CA ILE A 126 -3.86 7.49 8.91
C ILE A 126 -4.51 8.57 8.06
N ALA A 127 -5.83 8.58 8.04
CA ALA A 127 -6.62 9.69 7.51
C ALA A 127 -6.85 10.73 8.61
N PHE A 128 -6.87 12.00 8.24
CA PHE A 128 -7.16 13.10 9.16
C PHE A 128 -8.10 14.12 8.52
N ALA A 129 -8.89 14.77 9.36
CA ALA A 129 -9.76 15.88 8.98
C ALA A 129 -9.74 16.93 10.09
N ASP A 130 -9.51 18.17 9.71
CA ASP A 130 -9.51 19.34 10.58
C ASP A 130 -10.81 20.10 10.38
N PHE A 131 -11.56 20.26 11.47
CA PHE A 131 -12.82 20.99 11.52
C PHE A 131 -12.67 22.27 12.33
N ARG A 132 -13.40 23.33 11.96
CA ARG A 132 -13.48 24.58 12.70
C ARG A 132 -14.89 25.11 12.76
#